data_AF-A0A6A4Z510-F1
#
_entry.id   AF-A0A6A4Z510-F1
#
_cell.length_a   1.000
_cell.length_b   1.000
_cell.length_c   1.000
_cell.angle_alpha   90.00
_cell.angle_beta   90.00
_cell.angle_gamma   90.00
#
_symmetry.space_group_name_H-M   'P 1'
#
loop_
_entity.id
_entity.type
_entity.pdbx_description
1 polymer ?
#
loop_
_entity_poly.entity_id
_entity_poly.type
_entity_poly.pdbx_seq_one_letter_code
_entity_poly.pdbx_strand_id
1 'polypeptide(L)'
;MVSRCSARYVPSYDAPLIRKKVAVLLYFLGSEGGYRETGAAFGMSKSWCVETVNHFITILAAHVKSWIKLPKAASDWAQIEMEFLAKQNIPGIVGAVDGTLVDIYRPDDFDGFYNRNGDPSLNIQALVDAKLKFLSVDIRPGSYSDKKIWKTSKLGQTIHDFYSASKSFLMINR
;
A
#
# COMPACT_ATOMS: atom_id res chain seq x y z
N MET A 1 -35.93 -35.20 -30.69
CA MET A 1 -35.44 -35.19 -29.30
C MET A 1 -33.92 -35.34 -29.34
N VAL A 2 -33.17 -34.24 -29.46
CA VAL A 2 -31.71 -34.25 -29.28
C VAL A 2 -31.30 -32.97 -28.55
N SER A 3 -30.56 -33.21 -27.48
CA SER A 3 -30.13 -32.31 -26.42
C SER A 3 -29.27 -31.15 -26.92
N ARG A 4 -29.63 -29.90 -26.55
CA ARG A 4 -28.69 -28.77 -26.61
C ARG A 4 -27.86 -28.79 -25.33
N CYS A 5 -26.67 -29.38 -25.44
CA CYS A 5 -25.65 -29.29 -24.40
C CYS A 5 -25.21 -27.82 -24.25
N SER A 6 -25.47 -27.24 -23.09
CA SER A 6 -24.98 -25.91 -22.69
C SER A 6 -23.46 -25.96 -22.57
N ALA A 7 -22.76 -25.45 -23.58
CA ALA A 7 -21.35 -25.15 -23.46
C ALA A 7 -21.21 -23.87 -22.62
N ARG A 8 -20.87 -24.04 -21.34
CA ARG A 8 -20.39 -22.95 -20.50
C ARG A 8 -19.15 -22.36 -21.17
N TYR A 9 -19.24 -21.09 -21.58
CA TYR A 9 -18.10 -20.29 -22.00
C TYR A 9 -17.11 -20.19 -20.84
N VAL A 10 -15.97 -20.87 -20.97
CA VAL A 10 -14.82 -20.70 -20.08
C VAL A 10 -13.82 -19.87 -20.89
N PRO A 11 -13.69 -18.55 -20.65
CA PRO A 11 -12.75 -17.75 -21.42
C PRO A 11 -11.33 -18.25 -21.14
N SER A 12 -10.61 -18.62 -22.20
CA SER A 12 -9.15 -18.71 -22.15
C SER A 12 -8.63 -17.35 -21.72
N TYR A 13 -7.78 -17.31 -20.69
CA TYR A 13 -7.09 -16.09 -20.30
C TYR A 13 -6.03 -15.77 -21.35
N ASP A 14 -6.44 -15.11 -22.42
CA ASP A 14 -5.52 -14.64 -23.45
C ASP A 14 -4.57 -13.60 -22.81
N ALA A 15 -3.26 -13.80 -22.94
CA ALA A 15 -2.22 -12.91 -22.40
C ALA A 15 -2.38 -11.41 -22.76
N PRO A 16 -2.98 -11.02 -23.90
CA PRO A 16 -3.36 -9.63 -24.17
C PRO A 16 -4.39 -9.06 -23.19
N LEU A 17 -5.33 -9.87 -22.69
CA LEU A 17 -6.40 -9.42 -21.79
C LEU A 17 -5.87 -9.10 -20.40
N ILE A 18 -4.94 -9.91 -19.86
CA ILE A 18 -4.36 -9.65 -18.54
C ILE A 18 -3.52 -8.37 -18.54
N ARG A 19 -2.73 -8.13 -19.59
CA ARG A 19 -1.94 -6.89 -19.73
C ARG A 19 -2.83 -5.67 -19.72
N LYS A 20 -3.98 -5.72 -20.40
CA LYS A 20 -4.95 -4.62 -20.41
C LYS A 20 -5.56 -4.38 -19.04
N LYS A 21 -5.94 -5.45 -18.31
CA LYS A 21 -6.46 -5.33 -16.94
C LYS A 21 -5.44 -4.73 -15.97
N VAL A 22 -4.17 -5.14 -16.07
CA VAL A 22 -3.07 -4.56 -15.29
C VAL A 22 -2.85 -3.10 -15.64
N ALA A 23 -2.86 -2.73 -16.93
CA ALA A 23 -2.70 -1.33 -17.34
C ALA A 23 -3.84 -0.44 -16.81
N VAL A 24 -5.08 -0.93 -16.83
CA VAL A 24 -6.25 -0.25 -16.28
C VAL A 24 -6.12 -0.04 -14.77
N LEU A 25 -5.65 -1.06 -14.03
CA LEU A 25 -5.38 -0.94 -12.60
C LEU A 25 -4.30 0.12 -12.32
N LEU A 26 -3.17 0.05 -13.01
CA LEU A 26 -2.05 0.97 -12.80
C LEU A 26 -2.43 2.41 -13.14
N TYR A 27 -3.19 2.61 -14.22
CA TYR A 27 -3.71 3.92 -14.57
C TYR A 27 -4.65 4.45 -13.49
N PHE A 28 -5.61 3.63 -13.03
CA PHE A 28 -6.53 4.03 -11.97
C PHE A 28 -5.79 4.42 -10.68
N LEU A 29 -4.82 3.62 -10.24
CA LEU A 29 -4.05 3.89 -9.02
C LEU A 29 -3.08 5.08 -9.15
N GLY A 30 -2.60 5.37 -10.36
CA GLY A 30 -1.67 6.46 -10.63
C GLY A 30 -2.32 7.78 -11.05
N SER A 31 -3.63 7.78 -11.31
CA SER A 31 -4.37 8.97 -11.74
C SER A 31 -5.18 9.55 -10.57
N GLU A 32 -5.33 10.87 -10.54
CA GLU A 32 -6.32 11.55 -9.67
C GLU A 32 -7.77 11.41 -10.22
N GLY A 33 -7.93 10.76 -11.38
CA GLY A 33 -9.22 10.51 -12.00
C GLY A 33 -9.96 9.32 -11.39
N GLY A 34 -11.23 9.17 -11.74
CA GLY A 34 -12.06 8.03 -11.34
C GLY A 34 -12.17 6.95 -12.41
N TYR A 35 -13.16 6.08 -12.21
CA TYR A 35 -13.46 4.99 -13.12
C TYR A 35 -13.94 5.46 -14.51
N ARG A 36 -14.49 6.67 -14.63
CA ARG A 36 -14.98 7.21 -15.91
C ARG A 36 -13.80 7.60 -16.80
N GLU A 37 -12.84 8.30 -16.23
CA GLU A 37 -11.60 8.75 -16.86
C GLU A 37 -10.77 7.53 -17.28
N THR A 38 -10.66 6.54 -16.38
CA THR A 38 -10.00 5.27 -16.68
C THR A 38 -10.70 4.53 -17.83
N GLY A 39 -12.03 4.46 -17.82
CA GLY A 39 -12.80 3.85 -18.92
C GLY A 39 -12.54 4.55 -20.26
N ALA A 40 -12.59 5.88 -20.28
CA ALA A 40 -12.32 6.68 -21.47
C ALA A 40 -10.90 6.45 -22.01
N ALA A 41 -9.87 6.40 -21.15
CA ALA A 41 -8.48 6.20 -21.55
C ALA A 41 -8.22 4.85 -22.25
N PHE A 42 -8.98 3.80 -21.91
CA PHE A 42 -8.79 2.45 -22.46
C PHE A 42 -9.92 1.97 -23.38
N GLY A 43 -10.89 2.86 -23.68
CA GLY A 43 -12.07 2.57 -24.49
C GLY A 43 -13.02 1.55 -23.85
N MET A 44 -13.09 1.48 -22.53
CA MET A 44 -13.86 0.49 -21.75
C MET A 44 -15.04 1.14 -21.02
N SER A 45 -16.06 0.35 -20.69
CA SER A 45 -17.17 0.84 -19.86
C SER A 45 -16.71 1.06 -18.42
N LYS A 46 -17.32 2.06 -17.74
CA LYS A 46 -17.07 2.34 -16.31
C LYS A 46 -17.23 1.07 -15.47
N SER A 47 -18.31 0.31 -15.68
CA SER A 47 -18.60 -0.91 -14.91
C SER A 47 -17.51 -1.96 -15.04
N TRP A 48 -16.96 -2.14 -16.25
CA TRP A 48 -15.86 -3.09 -16.47
C TRP A 48 -14.57 -2.65 -15.76
N CYS A 49 -14.28 -1.34 -15.73
CA CYS A 49 -13.15 -0.79 -14.98
C CYS A 49 -13.32 -1.01 -13.48
N VAL A 50 -14.52 -0.74 -12.93
CA VAL A 50 -14.83 -0.99 -11.51
C VAL A 50 -14.61 -2.45 -11.15
N GLU A 51 -15.18 -3.37 -11.92
CA GLU A 51 -15.04 -4.81 -11.68
C GLU A 51 -13.56 -5.25 -11.75
N THR A 52 -12.84 -4.79 -12.77
CA THR A 52 -11.42 -5.13 -12.96
C THR A 52 -10.55 -4.61 -11.84
N VAL A 53 -10.66 -3.33 -11.49
CA VAL A 53 -9.87 -2.71 -10.42
C VAL A 53 -10.17 -3.38 -9.08
N ASN A 54 -11.44 -3.55 -8.74
CA ASN A 54 -11.83 -4.16 -7.46
C ASN A 54 -11.30 -5.59 -7.35
N HIS A 55 -11.44 -6.40 -8.40
CA HIS A 55 -10.92 -7.77 -8.40
C HIS A 55 -9.41 -7.80 -8.16
N PHE A 56 -8.64 -6.95 -8.83
CA PHE A 56 -7.19 -6.89 -8.62
C PHE A 56 -6.82 -6.37 -7.24
N ILE A 57 -7.47 -5.31 -6.75
CA ILE A 57 -7.23 -4.79 -5.39
C ILE A 57 -7.48 -5.89 -4.35
N THR A 58 -8.56 -6.68 -4.49
CA THR A 58 -8.82 -7.82 -3.59
C THR A 58 -7.68 -8.83 -3.60
N ILE A 59 -7.16 -9.19 -4.78
CA ILE A 59 -6.03 -10.12 -4.90
C ILE A 59 -4.76 -9.53 -4.27
N LEU A 60 -4.44 -8.27 -4.57
CA LEU A 60 -3.26 -7.58 -4.03
C LEU A 60 -3.34 -7.49 -2.50
N ALA A 61 -4.51 -7.12 -1.97
CA ALA A 61 -4.76 -7.03 -0.53
C ALA A 61 -4.57 -8.39 0.17
N ALA A 62 -5.01 -9.49 -0.45
CA ALA A 62 -4.80 -10.83 0.07
C ALA A 62 -3.30 -11.21 0.18
N HIS A 63 -2.46 -10.65 -0.68
CA HIS A 63 -1.03 -10.93 -0.75
C HIS A 63 -0.13 -9.89 -0.06
N VAL A 64 -0.70 -8.82 0.50
CA VAL A 64 0.08 -7.70 1.07
C VAL A 64 1.11 -8.16 2.10
N LYS A 65 0.76 -9.14 2.94
CA LYS A 65 1.65 -9.70 3.99
C LYS A 65 2.86 -10.46 3.44
N SER A 66 2.82 -10.87 2.18
CA SER A 66 3.95 -11.55 1.53
C SER A 66 5.01 -10.55 1.03
N TRP A 67 4.59 -9.32 0.72
CA TRP A 67 5.42 -8.25 0.15
C TRP A 67 5.87 -7.24 1.20
N ILE A 68 4.96 -6.78 2.06
CA ILE A 68 5.24 -5.81 3.14
C ILE A 68 5.52 -6.59 4.42
N LYS A 69 6.79 -6.77 4.73
CA LYS A 69 7.25 -7.46 5.93
C LYS A 69 8.60 -6.93 6.39
N LEU A 70 8.82 -6.95 7.70
CA LEU A 70 10.10 -6.65 8.28
C LEU A 70 11.13 -7.73 7.93
N PRO A 71 12.41 -7.35 7.74
CA PRO A 71 13.51 -8.30 7.66
C PRO A 71 13.59 -9.15 8.93
N LYS A 72 13.89 -10.43 8.76
CA LYS A 72 14.00 -11.39 9.88
C LYS A 72 15.43 -11.67 10.27
N ALA A 73 16.34 -11.72 9.30
CA ALA A 73 17.74 -12.03 9.54
C ALA A 73 18.54 -10.75 9.80
N ALA A 74 19.53 -10.82 10.69
CA ALA A 74 20.44 -9.70 10.96
C ALA A 74 21.24 -9.27 9.72
N SER A 75 21.52 -10.20 8.81
CA SER A 75 22.16 -9.93 7.50
C SER A 75 21.32 -9.02 6.62
N ASP A 76 20.00 -9.20 6.60
CA ASP A 76 19.09 -8.39 5.78
C ASP A 76 19.06 -6.95 6.30
N TRP A 77 19.04 -6.78 7.62
CA TRP A 77 19.14 -5.47 8.26
C TRP A 77 20.49 -4.79 7.98
N ALA A 78 21.59 -5.54 8.02
CA ALA A 78 22.91 -5.01 7.68
C ALA A 78 23.00 -4.59 6.20
N GLN A 79 22.33 -5.32 5.31
CA GLN A 79 22.24 -4.93 3.90
C GLN A 79 21.49 -3.61 3.73
N ILE A 80 20.34 -3.43 4.40
CA ILE A 80 19.58 -2.18 4.34
C ILE A 80 20.42 -1.01 4.87
N GLU A 81 21.16 -1.22 5.96
CA GLU A 81 22.07 -0.24 6.54
C GLU A 81 23.15 0.20 5.55
N MET A 82 23.81 -0.75 4.90
CA MET A 82 24.80 -0.46 3.86
C MET A 82 24.19 0.32 2.68
N GLU A 83 22.95 -0.02 2.29
CA GLU A 83 22.25 0.66 1.19
C GLU A 83 21.86 2.10 1.57
N PHE A 84 21.47 2.37 2.81
CA PHE A 84 21.25 3.73 3.30
C PHE A 84 22.56 4.51 3.40
N LEU A 85 23.62 3.90 3.94
CA LEU A 85 24.94 4.54 4.02
C LEU A 85 25.43 4.94 2.63
N ALA A 86 25.31 4.05 1.64
CA ALA A 86 25.72 4.33 0.27
C ALA A 86 24.92 5.46 -0.40
N LYS A 87 23.64 5.63 -0.05
CA LYS A 87 22.75 6.63 -0.68
C LYS A 87 22.71 7.98 0.03
N GLN A 88 22.73 7.96 1.36
CA GLN A 88 22.49 9.13 2.21
C GLN A 88 23.71 9.52 3.04
N ASN A 89 24.75 8.69 3.08
CA ASN A 89 25.95 8.88 3.89
C ASN A 89 25.67 9.02 5.41
N ILE A 90 24.60 8.37 5.88
CA ILE A 90 24.23 8.33 7.31
C ILE A 90 24.38 6.89 7.81
N PRO A 91 25.32 6.61 8.73
CA PRO A 91 25.53 5.27 9.29
C PRO A 91 24.40 4.87 10.24
N GLY A 92 24.18 3.57 10.43
CA GLY A 92 23.20 3.04 11.38
C GLY A 92 21.76 3.06 10.91
N ILE A 93 21.41 3.71 9.79
CA ILE A 93 20.02 3.84 9.33
C ILE A 93 19.53 2.55 8.70
N VAL A 94 18.48 1.98 9.29
CA VAL A 94 17.86 0.72 8.81
C VAL A 94 16.46 0.91 8.22
N GLY A 95 16.01 2.15 8.12
CA GLY A 95 14.73 2.49 7.52
C GLY A 95 14.35 3.95 7.75
N ALA A 96 13.48 4.44 6.87
CA ALA A 96 12.89 5.77 6.98
C ALA A 96 11.40 5.63 7.32
N VAL A 97 10.93 6.41 8.29
CA VAL A 97 9.54 6.44 8.75
C VAL A 97 8.95 7.81 8.47
N ASP A 98 7.82 7.83 7.77
CA ASP A 98 7.07 9.07 7.49
C ASP A 98 5.55 8.79 7.55
N GLY A 99 4.78 9.83 7.86
CA GLY A 99 3.32 9.84 7.89
C GLY A 99 2.76 10.61 6.70
N THR A 100 1.57 10.24 6.24
CA THR A 100 0.85 10.99 5.20
C THR A 100 -0.65 10.96 5.48
N LEU A 101 -1.25 12.14 5.45
CA LEU A 101 -2.71 12.28 5.47
C LEU A 101 -3.27 12.04 4.08
N VAL A 102 -4.26 11.14 4.00
CA VAL A 102 -5.00 10.82 2.80
C VAL A 102 -6.46 11.13 3.04
N ASP A 103 -7.00 12.06 2.25
CA ASP A 103 -8.41 12.42 2.30
C ASP A 103 -9.26 11.25 1.80
N ILE A 104 -10.39 11.03 2.47
CA ILE A 104 -11.33 9.98 2.10
C ILE A 104 -12.72 10.55 1.93
N TYR A 105 -13.57 9.84 1.20
CA TYR A 105 -15.00 10.08 1.29
C TYR A 105 -15.48 9.78 2.70
N ARG A 106 -16.40 10.60 3.20
CA ARG A 106 -17.02 10.41 4.51
C ARG A 106 -17.64 9.01 4.60
N PRO A 107 -17.26 8.19 5.59
CA PRO A 107 -17.94 6.92 5.88
C PRO A 107 -19.42 7.12 6.25
N ASP A 108 -20.27 6.17 5.86
CA ASP A 108 -21.73 6.26 6.07
C ASP A 108 -22.15 6.23 7.55
N ASP A 109 -21.34 5.63 8.42
CA ASP A 109 -21.57 5.53 9.86
C ASP A 109 -21.16 6.80 10.62
N PHE A 110 -20.65 7.82 9.92
CA PHE A 110 -20.15 9.09 10.45
C PHE A 110 -19.03 8.96 11.50
N ASP A 111 -18.48 7.75 11.72
CA ASP A 111 -17.52 7.48 12.78
C ASP A 111 -16.09 7.28 12.22
N GLY A 112 -15.12 7.57 13.08
CA GLY A 112 -13.82 6.92 13.05
C GLY A 112 -12.67 7.60 12.32
N PHE A 113 -12.88 8.43 11.29
CA PHE A 113 -11.76 8.82 10.41
C PHE A 113 -11.76 10.29 10.02
N TYR A 114 -11.42 11.17 10.97
CA TYR A 114 -11.29 12.61 10.75
C TYR A 114 -9.91 13.10 11.17
N ASN A 115 -9.38 14.11 10.49
CA ASN A 115 -8.20 14.86 10.93
C ASN A 115 -8.55 15.86 12.04
N ARG A 116 -7.54 16.60 12.50
CA ARG A 116 -7.69 17.65 13.52
C ARG A 116 -8.49 18.86 13.04
N ASN A 117 -8.68 19.02 11.74
CA ASN A 117 -9.49 20.08 11.13
C ASN A 117 -10.96 19.67 10.99
N GLY A 118 -11.30 18.40 11.26
CA GLY A 118 -12.65 17.86 11.13
C GLY A 118 -12.98 17.30 9.74
N ASP A 119 -11.99 17.16 8.84
CA ASP A 119 -12.19 16.59 7.51
C ASP A 119 -11.95 15.08 7.50
N PRO A 120 -12.76 14.28 6.77
CA PRO A 120 -12.59 12.84 6.68
C PRO A 120 -11.24 12.47 6.06
N SER A 121 -10.41 11.75 6.82
CA SER A 121 -9.05 11.39 6.37
C SER A 121 -8.44 10.25 7.19
N LEU A 122 -7.48 9.59 6.58
CA LEU A 122 -6.62 8.57 7.16
C LEU A 122 -5.21 9.13 7.33
N ASN A 123 -4.53 8.83 8.44
CA ASN A 123 -3.09 8.98 8.54
C ASN A 123 -2.43 7.62 8.31
N ILE A 124 -1.60 7.54 7.28
CA ILE A 124 -0.85 6.35 6.90
C ILE A 124 0.61 6.57 7.27
N GLN A 125 1.10 5.80 8.23
CA GLN A 125 2.53 5.76 8.57
C GLN A 125 3.19 4.58 7.87
N ALA A 126 4.29 4.84 7.17
CA ALA A 126 5.05 3.83 6.45
C ALA A 126 6.51 3.79 6.91
N LEU A 127 7.05 2.58 7.04
CA LEU A 127 8.48 2.32 7.12
C LEU A 127 8.96 1.84 5.76
N VAL A 128 9.99 2.47 5.21
CA VAL A 128 10.58 2.10 3.92
C VAL A 128 12.09 1.84 4.02
N ASP A 129 12.58 0.96 3.15
CA ASP A 129 14.01 0.70 2.98
C ASP A 129 14.69 1.73 2.05
N ALA A 130 16.00 1.61 1.88
CA ALA A 130 16.79 2.48 1.01
C ALA A 130 16.40 2.37 -0.48
N LYS A 131 15.67 1.32 -0.87
CA LYS A 131 15.16 1.08 -2.23
C LYS A 131 13.69 1.52 -2.39
N LEU A 132 13.15 2.26 -1.42
CA LEU A 132 11.77 2.75 -1.40
C LEU A 132 10.73 1.62 -1.34
N LYS A 133 11.10 0.44 -0.81
CA LYS A 133 10.16 -0.64 -0.56
C LYS A 133 9.55 -0.50 0.83
N PHE A 134 8.23 -0.66 0.90
CA PHE A 134 7.51 -0.71 2.16
C PHE A 134 7.88 -1.96 2.98
N LEU A 135 8.36 -1.75 4.20
CA LEU A 135 8.65 -2.80 5.18
C LEU A 135 7.53 -2.96 6.21
N SER A 136 6.82 -1.85 6.51
CA SER A 136 5.66 -1.83 7.40
C SER A 136 4.76 -0.65 7.03
N VAL A 137 3.44 -0.82 7.19
CA VAL A 137 2.44 0.23 7.02
C VAL A 137 1.42 0.11 8.15
N ASP A 138 1.07 1.24 8.78
CA ASP A 138 0.01 1.35 9.78
C ASP A 138 -0.95 2.47 9.38
N ILE A 139 -2.25 2.18 9.39
CA ILE A 139 -3.30 3.09 8.95
C ILE A 139 -4.18 3.41 10.14
N ARG A 140 -4.35 4.70 10.43
CA ARG A 140 -5.12 5.21 11.57
C ARG A 140 -6.02 6.36 11.15
N PRO A 141 -6.98 6.76 12.00
CA PRO A 141 -7.71 8.00 11.81
C PRO A 141 -6.79 9.20 11.60
N GLY A 142 -7.15 10.13 10.73
CA GLY A 142 -6.35 11.34 10.43
C GLY A 142 -6.01 12.19 11.67
N SER A 143 -6.77 12.04 12.76
CA SER A 143 -6.54 12.73 14.04
C SER A 143 -5.31 12.21 14.79
N TYR A 144 -4.83 11.00 14.45
CA TYR A 144 -3.64 10.42 15.04
C TYR A 144 -2.41 11.11 14.47
N SER A 145 -1.54 11.64 15.34
CA SER A 145 -0.22 12.10 14.93
C SER A 145 0.72 10.93 14.68
N ASP A 146 1.78 11.15 13.91
CA ASP A 146 2.80 10.13 13.62
C ASP A 146 3.43 9.56 14.88
N LYS A 147 3.65 10.40 15.89
CA LYS A 147 4.08 9.96 17.23
C LYS A 147 3.08 9.04 17.91
N LYS A 148 1.78 9.29 17.76
CA LYS A 148 0.73 8.45 18.34
C LYS A 148 0.66 7.12 17.59
N ILE A 149 0.69 7.14 16.25
CA ILE A 149 0.72 5.93 15.43
C ILE A 149 1.93 5.08 15.81
N TRP A 150 3.12 5.68 15.86
CA TRP A 150 4.36 4.99 16.24
C TRP A 150 4.20 4.20 17.55
N LYS A 151 3.74 4.87 18.61
CA LYS A 151 3.53 4.26 19.94
C LYS A 151 2.51 3.11 19.95
N THR A 152 1.49 3.18 19.10
CA THR A 152 0.41 2.16 19.06
C THR A 152 0.60 1.09 17.99
N SER A 153 1.47 1.35 17.00
CA SER A 153 1.73 0.46 15.90
C SER A 153 2.50 -0.78 16.38
N LYS A 154 2.29 -1.90 15.67
CA LYS A 154 3.06 -3.12 15.93
C LYS A 154 4.57 -2.86 15.78
N LEU A 155 4.96 -2.08 14.77
CA LEU A 155 6.35 -1.70 14.54
C LEU A 155 6.94 -1.01 15.77
N GLY A 156 6.37 0.10 16.22
CA GLY A 156 6.93 0.86 17.34
C GLY A 156 6.91 0.10 18.68
N GLN A 157 6.01 -0.86 18.87
CA GLN A 157 5.99 -1.73 20.06
C GLN A 157 7.05 -2.83 20.02
N THR A 158 7.35 -3.38 18.83
CA THR A 158 8.28 -4.51 18.67
C THR A 158 9.68 -4.09 18.24
N ILE A 159 9.92 -2.80 18.04
CA ILE A 159 11.17 -2.32 17.44
C ILE A 159 12.41 -2.69 18.26
N HIS A 160 12.28 -2.75 19.58
CA HIS A 160 13.35 -3.13 20.49
C HIS A 160 13.79 -4.60 20.30
N ASP A 161 12.90 -5.48 19.82
CA ASP A 161 13.20 -6.89 19.57
C ASP A 161 14.14 -7.07 18.36
N PHE A 162 14.12 -6.09 17.44
CA PHE A 162 14.93 -6.09 16.22
C PHE A 162 16.20 -5.23 16.34
N TYR A 163 16.37 -4.54 17.47
CA TYR A 163 17.34 -3.46 17.64
C TYR A 163 18.47 -3.85 18.59
N SER A 164 19.69 -3.92 18.07
CA SER A 164 20.91 -3.75 18.87
C SER A 164 21.23 -2.26 18.99
N ALA A 165 21.77 -1.81 20.13
CA ALA A 165 21.97 -0.41 20.53
C ALA A 165 22.52 0.57 19.46
N SER A 166 23.23 0.07 18.45
CA SER A 166 23.96 0.83 17.43
C SER A 166 23.18 1.22 16.16
N LYS A 167 22.02 0.61 15.89
CA LYS A 167 21.22 0.89 14.67
C LYS A 167 20.28 2.06 14.91
N SER A 168 19.55 2.58 13.93
CA SER A 168 18.60 3.69 14.12
C SER A 168 17.58 3.74 12.98
N PHE A 169 16.37 4.23 13.27
CA PHE A 169 15.38 4.56 12.25
C PHE A 169 15.36 6.06 12.03
N LEU A 170 15.41 6.47 10.76
CA LEU A 170 15.28 7.88 10.41
C LEU A 170 13.80 8.24 10.42
N MET A 171 13.37 8.97 11.45
CA MET A 171 12.01 9.51 11.48
C MET A 171 12.01 10.85 10.76
N ILE A 172 11.37 10.91 9.60
CA ILE A 172 11.23 12.11 8.79
C ILE A 172 9.91 12.75 9.23
N ASN A 173 9.91 13.49 10.34
CA ASN A 173 8.74 14.31 10.67
C ASN A 173 8.82 15.60 9.85
N ARG A 174 7.78 15.89 9.06
CA ARG A 174 7.57 17.24 8.50
C ARG A 174 6.95 18.18 9.53
#